data_AF-A0AA43BM87-F1
#
_entry.id   AF-A0AA43BM87-F1
#
_cell.length_a   1.000
_cell.length_b   1.000
_cell.length_c   1.000
_cell.angle_alpha   90.00
_cell.angle_beta   90.00
_cell.angle_gamma   90.00
#
_symmetry.space_group_name_H-M   'P 1'
#
loop_
_entity.id
_entity.type
_entity.pdbx_description
1 polymer ?
#
loop_
_entity_poly.entity_id
_entity_poly.type
_entity_poly.pdbx_seq_one_letter_code
_entity_poly.pdbx_strand_id
1 'polypeptide(L)'
;MTASEPVQQNSDNNKTKERQFKGLSLSERKQLRREKLIEAGIEAYGTHGFFAVTVKDICNEAKLTERYFYESFKKSEQLFQTIFLKLIDELQHNVMQAIMQASSDPHKMIDAGLRALLTTLKDNPRMARIIYIDAMLVQELHNQATIHETMTRFDRMIQAFVMLMMPQINRSEREISLVATGLNGYVTQIAIRWVVSGFKQSFEEVLTSSRIVFISLLETFSDPNTRAKLDV
;
A
#
# COMPACT_ATOMS: atom_id res chain seq x y z
N MET A 1 -76.86 -3.37 -14.42
CA MET A 1 -76.47 -4.76 -14.77
C MET A 1 -75.91 -4.68 -16.18
N THR A 2 -74.65 -4.96 -16.49
CA THR A 2 -73.57 -5.71 -15.78
C THR A 2 -72.18 -5.39 -16.40
N ALA A 3 -71.10 -5.35 -15.59
CA ALA A 3 -69.67 -5.49 -15.98
C ALA A 3 -69.10 -4.36 -16.92
N SER A 4 -67.83 -3.94 -17.00
CA SER A 4 -66.49 -4.28 -16.44
C SER A 4 -65.55 -3.05 -16.70
N GLU A 5 -64.34 -2.83 -16.17
CA GLU A 5 -63.49 -3.37 -15.09
C GLU A 5 -62.35 -2.35 -14.81
N PRO A 6 -61.73 -2.29 -13.61
CA PRO A 6 -60.55 -1.46 -13.37
C PRO A 6 -59.25 -2.21 -13.72
N VAL A 7 -58.44 -1.66 -14.63
CA VAL A 7 -57.14 -2.24 -15.03
C VAL A 7 -56.16 -2.26 -13.85
N GLN A 8 -55.66 -3.45 -13.53
CA GLN A 8 -54.65 -3.65 -12.48
C GLN A 8 -53.30 -3.04 -12.88
N GLN A 9 -52.88 -1.96 -12.21
CA GLN A 9 -51.46 -1.58 -12.16
C GLN A 9 -50.70 -2.61 -11.31
N ASN A 10 -50.09 -3.60 -11.96
CA ASN A 10 -49.37 -4.69 -11.31
C ASN A 10 -47.89 -4.73 -11.75
N SER A 11 -47.16 -3.62 -11.58
CA SER A 11 -45.74 -3.48 -11.95
C SER A 11 -44.77 -3.41 -10.77
N ASP A 12 -45.20 -2.94 -9.61
CA ASP A 12 -44.26 -2.50 -8.55
C ASP A 12 -44.06 -3.54 -7.41
N ASN A 13 -44.90 -4.57 -7.37
CA ASN A 13 -44.84 -5.59 -6.32
C ASN A 13 -43.75 -6.66 -6.55
N ASN A 14 -43.20 -6.77 -7.77
CA ASN A 14 -42.18 -7.78 -8.10
C ASN A 14 -40.74 -7.29 -7.86
N LYS A 15 -40.43 -6.01 -8.11
CA LYS A 15 -39.10 -5.42 -7.84
C LYS A 15 -38.74 -5.35 -6.35
N THR A 16 -39.76 -5.43 -5.48
CA THR A 16 -39.60 -5.24 -4.03
C THR A 16 -39.49 -6.58 -3.29
N LYS A 17 -40.10 -7.67 -3.80
CA LYS A 17 -40.06 -9.00 -3.17
C LYS A 17 -38.77 -9.78 -3.42
N GLU A 18 -38.09 -9.57 -4.54
CA GLU A 18 -36.72 -10.12 -4.73
C GLU A 18 -35.68 -9.50 -3.78
N ARG A 19 -35.96 -8.33 -3.20
CA ARG A 19 -34.99 -7.57 -2.39
C ARG A 19 -34.91 -7.96 -0.90
N GLN A 20 -35.77 -8.83 -0.37
CA GLN A 20 -35.94 -8.95 1.10
C GLN A 20 -36.05 -10.37 1.69
N PHE A 21 -35.72 -11.44 0.98
CA PHE A 21 -35.72 -12.80 1.56
C PHE A 21 -34.31 -13.35 1.88
N LYS A 22 -33.90 -13.12 3.14
CA LYS A 22 -32.89 -13.88 3.90
C LYS A 22 -31.42 -13.85 3.42
N GLY A 23 -30.86 -12.67 3.14
CA GLY A 23 -29.40 -12.48 3.18
C GLY A 23 -28.87 -11.43 2.21
N LEU A 24 -27.56 -11.21 2.27
CA LEU A 24 -26.79 -10.31 1.41
C LEU A 24 -27.25 -10.34 -0.06
N SER A 25 -27.31 -9.16 -0.69
CA SER A 25 -27.58 -8.98 -2.11
C SER A 25 -26.53 -9.69 -2.99
N LEU A 26 -26.85 -9.89 -4.27
CA LEU A 26 -25.91 -10.51 -5.22
C LEU A 26 -24.58 -9.74 -5.33
N SER A 27 -24.64 -8.41 -5.28
CA SER A 27 -23.48 -7.52 -5.24
C SER A 27 -22.64 -7.69 -3.97
N GLU A 28 -23.26 -7.72 -2.79
CA GLU A 28 -22.54 -7.92 -1.52
C GLU A 28 -21.92 -9.32 -1.46
N ARG A 29 -22.63 -10.36 -1.90
CA ARG A 29 -22.05 -11.72 -1.99
C ARG A 29 -20.86 -11.77 -2.95
N LYS A 30 -20.90 -11.03 -4.06
CA LYS A 30 -19.76 -10.92 -4.99
C LYS A 30 -18.58 -10.23 -4.33
N GLN A 31 -18.81 -9.11 -3.64
CA GLN A 31 -17.79 -8.36 -2.94
C GLN A 31 -17.11 -9.21 -1.84
N LEU A 32 -17.88 -9.91 -1.00
CA LEU A 32 -17.34 -10.83 0.01
C LEU A 32 -16.51 -11.98 -0.61
N ARG A 33 -16.90 -12.51 -1.78
CA ARG A 33 -16.06 -13.49 -2.48
C ARG A 33 -14.75 -12.87 -2.98
N ARG A 34 -14.79 -11.64 -3.50
CA ARG A 34 -13.61 -10.91 -3.94
C ARG A 34 -12.67 -10.60 -2.77
N GLU A 35 -13.19 -10.24 -1.61
CA GLU A 35 -12.42 -10.00 -0.39
C GLU A 35 -11.74 -11.29 0.10
N LYS A 36 -12.46 -12.41 0.16
CA LYS A 36 -11.86 -13.72 0.48
C LYS A 36 -10.73 -14.13 -0.46
N LEU A 37 -10.83 -13.81 -1.76
CA LEU A 37 -9.75 -14.08 -2.72
C LEU A 37 -8.52 -13.18 -2.48
N ILE A 38 -8.73 -11.94 -2.02
CA ILE A 38 -7.66 -11.01 -1.63
C ILE A 38 -6.97 -11.51 -0.36
N GLU A 39 -7.72 -11.89 0.67
CA GLU A 39 -7.20 -12.47 1.91
C GLU A 39 -6.41 -13.76 1.65
N ALA A 40 -6.99 -14.70 0.90
CA ALA A 40 -6.34 -15.94 0.51
C ALA A 40 -5.09 -15.71 -0.35
N GLY A 41 -5.09 -14.70 -1.23
CA GLY A 41 -3.90 -14.31 -2.00
C GLY A 41 -2.80 -13.71 -1.12
N ILE A 42 -3.14 -12.90 -0.10
CA ILE A 42 -2.18 -12.37 0.87
C ILE A 42 -1.51 -13.52 1.64
N GLU A 43 -2.29 -14.50 2.10
CA GLU A 43 -1.76 -15.70 2.76
C GLU A 43 -0.87 -16.51 1.81
N ALA A 44 -1.40 -16.91 0.65
CA ALA A 44 -0.70 -17.79 -0.28
C ALA A 44 0.59 -17.17 -0.81
N TYR A 45 0.54 -15.94 -1.35
CA TYR A 45 1.71 -15.24 -1.87
C TYR A 45 2.68 -14.85 -0.76
N GLY A 46 2.20 -14.37 0.39
CA GLY A 46 3.07 -14.01 1.52
C GLY A 46 3.85 -15.19 2.10
N THR A 47 3.23 -16.38 2.12
CA THR A 47 3.85 -17.60 2.66
C THR A 47 4.73 -18.31 1.61
N HIS A 48 4.27 -18.48 0.37
CA HIS A 48 4.98 -19.30 -0.64
C HIS A 48 5.74 -18.47 -1.70
N GLY A 49 5.30 -17.25 -1.97
CA GLY A 49 5.81 -16.35 -3.01
C GLY A 49 4.99 -16.42 -4.30
N PHE A 50 4.85 -15.29 -4.99
CA PHE A 50 4.01 -15.13 -6.18
C PHE A 50 4.14 -16.27 -7.21
N PHE A 51 5.38 -16.62 -7.60
CA PHE A 51 5.64 -17.61 -8.66
C PHE A 51 5.38 -19.06 -8.25
N ALA A 52 5.23 -19.35 -6.95
CA ALA A 52 4.96 -20.69 -6.43
C ALA A 52 3.47 -20.98 -6.24
N VAL A 53 2.59 -19.99 -6.48
CA VAL A 53 1.16 -20.05 -6.14
C VAL A 53 0.29 -20.03 -7.40
N THR A 54 -0.61 -21.01 -7.52
CA THR A 54 -1.57 -21.06 -8.63
C THR A 54 -2.94 -20.48 -8.24
N VAL A 55 -3.76 -20.18 -9.26
CA VAL A 55 -5.18 -19.79 -9.07
C VAL A 55 -5.94 -20.84 -8.26
N LYS A 56 -5.61 -22.12 -8.44
CA LYS A 56 -6.22 -23.25 -7.72
C LYS A 56 -5.89 -23.21 -6.23
N ASP A 57 -4.65 -22.89 -5.86
CA ASP A 57 -4.21 -22.82 -4.46
C ASP A 57 -4.93 -21.68 -3.74
N ILE A 58 -5.03 -20.51 -4.39
CA ILE A 58 -5.79 -19.35 -3.88
C ILE A 58 -7.28 -19.69 -3.71
N CYS A 59 -7.87 -20.44 -4.65
CA CYS A 59 -9.26 -20.88 -4.55
C CYS A 59 -9.47 -21.87 -3.38
N ASN A 60 -8.54 -22.80 -3.19
CA ASN A 60 -8.57 -23.75 -2.06
C ASN A 60 -8.52 -23.01 -0.72
N GLU A 61 -7.58 -22.07 -0.56
CA GLU A 61 -7.41 -21.24 0.64
C GLU A 61 -8.66 -20.38 0.91
N ALA A 62 -9.19 -19.71 -0.12
CA ALA A 62 -10.42 -18.92 -0.02
C ALA A 62 -11.69 -19.76 0.23
N LYS A 63 -11.61 -21.08 0.08
CA LYS A 63 -12.75 -22.03 0.05
C LYS A 63 -13.79 -21.65 -1.02
N LEU A 64 -13.30 -21.32 -2.21
CA LEU A 64 -14.07 -20.93 -3.39
C LEU A 64 -13.69 -21.78 -4.61
N THR A 65 -14.50 -21.68 -5.67
CA THR A 65 -14.20 -22.32 -6.97
C THR A 65 -13.50 -21.34 -7.90
N GLU A 66 -12.73 -21.83 -8.88
CA GLU A 66 -12.09 -21.00 -9.91
C GLU A 66 -13.09 -20.12 -10.68
N ARG A 67 -14.35 -20.57 -10.83
CA ARG A 67 -15.43 -19.74 -11.39
C ARG A 67 -15.59 -18.40 -10.66
N TYR A 68 -15.43 -18.37 -9.33
CA TYR A 68 -15.53 -17.15 -8.53
C TYR A 68 -14.24 -16.31 -8.56
N PHE A 69 -13.08 -16.94 -8.81
CA PHE A 69 -11.86 -16.22 -9.14
C PHE A 69 -12.04 -15.43 -10.43
N TYR A 70 -12.41 -16.10 -11.53
CA TYR A 70 -12.61 -15.46 -12.84
C TYR A 70 -13.82 -14.51 -12.91
N GLU A 71 -14.73 -14.55 -11.92
CA GLU A 71 -15.77 -13.54 -11.72
C GLU A 71 -15.22 -12.18 -11.24
N SER A 72 -14.02 -12.18 -10.65
CA SER A 72 -13.41 -11.04 -9.94
C SER A 72 -12.07 -10.59 -10.54
N PHE A 73 -11.25 -11.51 -11.03
CA PHE A 73 -9.90 -11.28 -11.55
C PHE A 73 -9.67 -12.13 -12.81
N LYS A 74 -9.14 -11.54 -13.89
CA LYS A 74 -8.90 -12.29 -15.13
C LYS A 74 -7.70 -13.23 -15.04
N LYS A 75 -6.72 -12.92 -14.17
CA LYS A 75 -5.48 -13.66 -13.96
C LYS A 75 -4.88 -13.40 -12.56
N SER A 76 -3.89 -14.19 -12.13
CA SER A 76 -3.16 -14.03 -10.86
C SER A 76 -2.53 -12.64 -10.71
N GLU A 77 -1.96 -12.07 -11.77
CA GLU A 77 -1.27 -10.78 -11.76
C GLU A 77 -2.25 -9.64 -11.36
N GLN A 78 -3.52 -9.71 -11.76
CA GLN A 78 -4.53 -8.70 -11.38
C GLN A 78 -4.92 -8.80 -9.90
N LEU A 79 -4.97 -10.02 -9.35
CA LEU A 79 -5.17 -10.22 -7.93
C LEU A 79 -3.94 -9.73 -7.15
N PHE A 80 -2.73 -10.09 -7.58
CA PHE A 80 -1.49 -9.62 -6.99
C PHE A 80 -1.37 -8.09 -7.01
N GLN A 81 -1.65 -7.44 -8.14
CA GLN A 81 -1.69 -5.97 -8.25
C GLN A 81 -2.70 -5.36 -7.27
N THR A 82 -3.89 -5.96 -7.14
CA THR A 82 -4.92 -5.52 -6.17
C THR A 82 -4.43 -5.66 -4.72
N ILE A 83 -3.78 -6.77 -4.40
CA ILE A 83 -3.21 -7.04 -3.08
C ILE A 83 -2.08 -6.05 -2.77
N PHE A 84 -1.12 -5.92 -3.69
CA PHE A 84 -0.02 -4.97 -3.58
C PHE A 84 -0.52 -3.55 -3.29
N LEU A 85 -1.48 -3.06 -4.09
CA LEU A 85 -2.09 -1.74 -3.91
C LEU A 85 -2.76 -1.59 -2.53
N LYS A 86 -3.50 -2.60 -2.08
CA LYS A 86 -4.10 -2.59 -0.74
C LYS A 86 -3.04 -2.50 0.37
N LEU A 87 -2.00 -3.32 0.28
CA LEU A 87 -0.96 -3.44 1.32
C LEU A 87 -0.04 -2.22 1.39
N ILE A 88 0.32 -1.64 0.24
CA ILE A 88 1.17 -0.44 0.19
C ILE A 88 0.41 0.81 0.63
N ASP A 89 -0.90 0.90 0.36
CA ASP A 89 -1.76 1.98 0.87
C ASP A 89 -1.99 1.87 2.38
N GLU A 90 -2.10 0.65 2.91
CA GLU A 90 -2.14 0.39 4.36
C GLU A 90 -0.81 0.79 5.03
N LEU A 91 0.34 0.41 4.45
CA LEU A 91 1.66 0.81 4.94
C LEU A 91 1.84 2.34 4.92
N GLN A 92 1.44 3.01 3.83
CA GLN A 92 1.51 4.47 3.72
C GLN A 92 0.59 5.15 4.75
N HIS A 93 -0.62 4.62 4.96
CA HIS A 93 -1.56 5.14 5.96
C HIS A 93 -0.99 5.06 7.37
N ASN A 94 -0.41 3.92 7.76
CA ASN A 94 0.20 3.73 9.08
C ASN A 94 1.35 4.72 9.33
N VAL A 95 2.21 4.93 8.33
CA VAL A 95 3.30 5.92 8.41
C VAL A 95 2.76 7.34 8.54
N MET A 96 1.75 7.71 7.75
CA MET A 96 1.13 9.05 7.82
C MET A 96 0.47 9.29 9.18
N GLN A 97 -0.27 8.31 9.72
CA GLN A 97 -0.89 8.41 11.04
C GLN A 97 0.14 8.61 12.15
N ALA A 98 1.24 7.87 12.13
CA ALA A 98 2.32 8.03 13.12
C ALA A 98 2.98 9.42 13.04
N ILE A 99 3.20 9.95 11.83
CA ILE A 99 3.72 11.31 11.63
C ILE A 99 2.73 12.36 12.16
N MET A 100 1.43 12.20 11.91
CA MET A 100 0.39 13.15 12.37
C MET A 100 0.14 13.11 13.87
N GLN A 101 0.42 11.99 14.55
CA GLN A 101 0.28 11.83 16.00
C GLN A 101 1.53 12.25 16.77
N ALA A 102 2.68 12.43 16.10
CA ALA A 102 3.88 12.99 16.71
C ALA A 102 3.71 14.48 17.04
N SER A 103 4.48 14.97 18.01
CA SER A 103 4.62 16.42 18.22
C SER A 103 5.22 17.10 16.99
N SER A 104 4.97 18.40 16.81
CA SER A 104 5.45 19.26 15.70
C SER A 104 6.97 19.51 15.67
N ASP A 105 7.76 18.59 16.19
CA ASP A 105 9.22 18.55 16.18
C ASP A 105 9.65 17.62 15.02
N PRO A 106 10.34 18.13 13.99
CA PRO A 106 10.65 17.33 12.81
C PRO A 106 11.50 16.09 13.13
N HIS A 107 12.35 16.11 14.17
CA HIS A 107 13.13 14.92 14.56
C HIS A 107 12.23 13.79 15.07
N LYS A 108 11.16 14.13 15.80
CA LYS A 108 10.18 13.16 16.32
C LYS A 108 9.21 12.68 15.24
N MET A 109 8.84 13.54 14.29
CA MET A 109 8.05 13.13 13.12
C MET A 109 8.83 12.13 12.24
N ILE A 110 10.14 12.36 12.05
CA ILE A 110 11.05 11.41 11.36
C ILE A 110 11.14 10.08 12.14
N ASP A 111 11.32 10.10 13.46
CA ASP A 111 11.30 8.87 14.28
C ASP A 111 10.01 8.09 14.11
N ALA A 112 8.86 8.76 14.30
CA ALA A 112 7.54 8.14 14.27
C ALA A 112 7.24 7.50 12.90
N GLY A 113 7.52 8.21 11.81
CA GLY A 113 7.31 7.68 10.45
C GLY A 113 8.18 6.46 10.14
N LEU A 114 9.49 6.52 10.43
CA LEU A 114 10.41 5.41 10.19
C LEU A 114 10.12 4.22 11.12
N ARG A 115 9.80 4.48 12.40
CA ARG A 115 9.42 3.44 13.37
C ARG A 115 8.13 2.76 12.96
N ALA A 116 7.12 3.50 12.51
CA ALA A 116 5.86 2.93 12.02
C ALA A 116 6.05 2.07 10.76
N LEU A 117 6.87 2.52 9.80
CA LEU A 117 7.23 1.75 8.60
C LEU A 117 7.86 0.40 9.01
N LEU A 118 8.96 0.45 9.78
CA LEU A 118 9.74 -0.72 10.14
C LEU A 118 8.95 -1.68 11.06
N THR A 119 8.11 -1.16 11.95
CA THR A 119 7.23 -1.98 12.81
C THR A 119 6.18 -2.70 11.97
N THR A 120 5.49 -1.99 11.07
CA THR A 120 4.49 -2.59 10.18
C THR A 120 5.08 -3.75 9.37
N LEU A 121 6.30 -3.60 8.85
CA LEU A 121 6.99 -4.66 8.11
C LEU A 121 7.40 -5.84 8.99
N LYS A 122 7.93 -5.57 10.19
CA LYS A 122 8.39 -6.60 11.13
C LYS A 122 7.23 -7.45 11.67
N ASP A 123 6.11 -6.80 11.99
CA ASP A 123 4.93 -7.45 12.54
C ASP A 123 4.10 -8.17 11.46
N ASN A 124 4.27 -7.77 10.19
CA ASN A 124 3.63 -8.40 9.03
C ASN A 124 4.65 -8.93 7.98
N PRO A 125 5.46 -9.97 8.28
CA PRO A 125 6.47 -10.50 7.34
C PRO A 125 5.92 -10.88 5.96
N ARG A 126 4.67 -11.37 5.90
CA ARG A 126 3.97 -11.69 4.64
C ARG A 126 3.71 -10.46 3.77
N MET A 127 3.22 -9.38 4.39
CA MET A 127 3.05 -8.08 3.73
C MET A 127 4.40 -7.56 3.22
N ALA A 128 5.42 -7.62 4.08
CA ALA A 128 6.76 -7.16 3.76
C ALA A 128 7.37 -7.92 2.55
N ARG A 129 7.20 -9.25 2.49
CA ARG A 129 7.59 -10.07 1.33
C ARG A 129 6.87 -9.63 0.06
N ILE A 130 5.54 -9.47 0.10
CA ILE A 130 4.76 -9.09 -1.07
C ILE A 130 5.22 -7.72 -1.61
N ILE A 131 5.43 -6.75 -0.72
CA ILE A 131 5.84 -5.38 -1.08
C ILE A 131 7.30 -5.30 -1.58
N TYR A 132 8.24 -5.95 -0.91
CA TYR A 132 9.69 -5.72 -1.12
C TYR A 132 10.46 -6.88 -1.77
N ILE A 133 9.81 -8.02 -2.05
CA ILE A 133 10.42 -9.14 -2.78
C ILE A 133 9.60 -9.44 -4.02
N ASP A 134 8.35 -9.85 -3.84
CA ASP A 134 7.53 -10.35 -4.95
C ASP A 134 7.16 -9.23 -5.94
N ALA A 135 6.84 -8.02 -5.45
CA ALA A 135 6.43 -6.91 -6.33
C ALA A 135 7.54 -6.44 -7.27
N MET A 136 8.82 -6.50 -6.85
CA MET A 136 9.95 -6.16 -7.71
C MET A 136 10.07 -7.15 -8.89
N LEU A 137 10.00 -8.45 -8.59
CA LEU A 137 10.05 -9.52 -9.60
C LEU A 137 8.83 -9.48 -10.54
N VAL A 138 7.63 -9.19 -10.01
CA VAL A 138 6.42 -9.04 -10.82
C VAL A 138 6.50 -7.81 -11.72
N GLN A 139 7.02 -6.68 -11.24
CA GLN A 139 7.23 -5.48 -12.04
C GLN A 139 8.19 -5.76 -13.20
N GLU A 140 9.33 -6.40 -12.93
CA GLU A 140 10.36 -6.73 -13.94
C GLU A 140 9.82 -7.68 -15.02
N LEU A 141 9.11 -8.74 -14.63
CA LEU A 141 8.65 -9.78 -15.55
C LEU A 141 7.34 -9.46 -16.29
N HIS A 142 6.49 -8.57 -15.74
CA HIS A 142 5.15 -8.27 -16.29
C HIS A 142 4.91 -6.79 -16.61
N ASN A 143 5.98 -5.97 -16.59
CA ASN A 143 5.97 -4.53 -16.89
C ASN A 143 4.82 -3.76 -16.20
N GLN A 144 4.62 -4.03 -14.91
CA GLN A 144 3.51 -3.46 -14.13
C GLN A 144 3.82 -2.02 -13.68
N ALA A 145 3.64 -1.05 -14.60
CA ALA A 145 3.87 0.37 -14.34
C ALA A 145 3.22 0.88 -13.04
N THR A 146 2.02 0.40 -12.72
CA THR A 146 1.29 0.75 -11.48
C THR A 146 2.06 0.43 -10.19
N ILE A 147 2.89 -0.62 -10.17
CA ILE A 147 3.72 -0.96 -9.00
C ILE A 147 4.77 0.14 -8.79
N HIS A 148 5.46 0.50 -9.87
CA HIS A 148 6.47 1.56 -9.87
C HIS A 148 5.88 2.93 -9.50
N GLU A 149 4.80 3.34 -10.16
CA GLU A 149 4.09 4.60 -9.89
C GLU A 149 3.60 4.70 -8.44
N THR A 150 3.17 3.58 -7.84
CA THR A 150 2.66 3.57 -6.46
C THR A 150 3.79 3.76 -5.44
N MET A 151 5.00 3.25 -5.70
CA MET A 151 6.16 3.50 -4.84
C MET A 151 6.53 5.00 -4.75
N THR A 152 6.26 5.80 -5.79
CA THR A 152 6.43 7.26 -5.77
C THR A 152 5.46 8.01 -4.84
N ARG A 153 4.47 7.33 -4.23
CA ARG A 153 3.60 7.95 -3.21
C ARG A 153 4.38 8.37 -1.97
N PHE A 154 5.44 7.63 -1.61
CA PHE A 154 6.33 7.97 -0.51
C PHE A 154 7.16 9.22 -0.82
N ASP A 155 7.63 9.41 -2.05
CA ASP A 155 8.32 10.64 -2.50
C ASP A 155 7.44 11.87 -2.25
N ARG A 156 6.16 11.82 -2.61
CA ARG A 156 5.20 12.93 -2.38
C ARG A 156 4.97 13.22 -0.90
N MET A 157 4.93 12.18 -0.06
CA MET A 157 4.81 12.33 1.39
C MET A 157 6.06 13.01 1.99
N ILE A 158 7.26 12.60 1.56
CA ILE A 158 8.53 13.19 2.00
C ILE A 158 8.66 14.63 1.50
N GLN A 159 8.31 14.91 0.24
CA GLN A 159 8.29 16.26 -0.33
C GLN A 159 7.34 17.18 0.47
N ALA A 160 6.11 16.72 0.76
CA ALA A 160 5.15 17.46 1.57
C ALA A 160 5.67 17.73 2.99
N PHE A 161 6.33 16.76 3.62
CA PHE A 161 6.97 16.94 4.92
C PHE A 161 8.07 18.02 4.89
N VAL A 162 8.96 18.01 3.89
CA VAL A 162 10.01 19.04 3.75
C VAL A 162 9.39 20.42 3.53
N MET A 163 8.39 20.56 2.66
CA MET A 163 7.73 21.85 2.41
C MET A 163 6.98 22.37 3.65
N LEU A 164 6.39 21.49 4.47
CA LEU A 164 5.69 21.87 5.69
C LEU A 164 6.66 22.29 6.82
N MET A 165 7.72 21.51 7.04
CA MET A 165 8.65 21.74 8.15
C MET A 165 9.72 22.79 7.83
N MET A 166 9.95 23.07 6.55
CA MET A 166 10.95 24.04 6.08
C MET A 166 10.31 25.05 5.09
N PRO A 167 9.30 25.84 5.51
CA PRO A 167 8.53 26.70 4.60
C PRO A 167 9.34 27.85 3.99
N GLN A 168 10.54 28.14 4.52
CA GLN A 168 11.49 29.14 4.01
C GLN A 168 12.71 28.49 3.33
N ILE A 169 12.61 27.23 2.91
CA ILE A 169 13.70 26.51 2.26
C ILE A 169 14.09 27.20 0.95
N ASN A 170 15.36 27.61 0.84
CA ASN A 170 15.88 28.25 -0.37
C ASN A 170 16.30 27.19 -1.41
N ARG A 171 15.35 26.35 -1.83
CA ARG A 171 15.47 25.27 -2.84
C ARG A 171 14.23 25.25 -3.72
N SER A 172 14.40 24.90 -4.99
CA SER A 172 13.28 24.72 -5.92
C SER A 172 12.48 23.45 -5.62
N GLU A 173 11.20 23.44 -5.97
CA GLU A 173 10.32 22.26 -5.81
C GLU A 173 10.90 21.01 -6.51
N ARG A 174 11.57 21.19 -7.66
CA ARG A 174 12.23 20.11 -8.41
C ARG A 174 13.41 19.52 -7.65
N GLU A 175 14.24 20.34 -7.01
CA GLU A 175 15.33 19.86 -6.14
C GLU A 175 14.77 19.08 -4.95
N ILE A 176 13.71 19.59 -4.30
CA ILE A 176 13.08 18.93 -3.14
C ILE A 176 12.45 17.60 -3.55
N SER A 177 11.78 17.53 -4.70
CA SER A 177 11.22 16.30 -5.25
C SER A 177 12.31 15.24 -5.52
N LEU A 178 13.42 15.62 -6.15
CA LEU A 178 14.54 14.69 -6.41
C LEU A 178 15.19 14.19 -5.10
N VAL A 179 15.34 15.07 -4.11
CA VAL A 179 15.82 14.71 -2.77
C VAL A 179 14.86 13.75 -2.07
N ALA A 180 13.54 13.97 -2.20
CA ALA A 180 12.52 13.10 -1.63
C ALA A 180 12.55 11.68 -2.25
N THR A 181 12.74 11.56 -3.57
CA THR A 181 12.98 10.28 -4.25
C THR A 181 14.26 9.61 -3.73
N GLY A 182 15.35 10.36 -3.53
CA GLY A 182 16.61 9.84 -2.97
C GLY A 182 16.45 9.30 -1.54
N LEU A 183 15.73 10.04 -0.68
CA LEU A 183 15.38 9.61 0.68
C LEU A 183 14.54 8.32 0.67
N ASN A 184 13.50 8.26 -0.17
CA ASN A 184 12.66 7.07 -0.31
C ASN A 184 13.48 5.86 -0.77
N GLY A 185 14.34 6.04 -1.77
CA GLY A 185 15.24 4.99 -2.27
C GLY A 185 16.20 4.45 -1.20
N TYR A 186 16.77 5.33 -0.38
CA TYR A 186 17.65 4.94 0.74
C TYR A 186 16.92 4.06 1.76
N VAL A 187 15.75 4.48 2.22
CA VAL A 187 14.93 3.69 3.18
C VAL A 187 14.46 2.39 2.56
N THR A 188 13.97 2.44 1.31
CA THR A 188 13.51 1.27 0.56
C THR A 188 14.61 0.23 0.43
N GLN A 189 15.84 0.61 0.10
CA GLN A 189 16.94 -0.34 -0.03
C GLN A 189 17.35 -0.98 1.32
N ILE A 190 17.28 -0.22 2.42
CA ILE A 190 17.48 -0.75 3.78
C ILE A 190 16.35 -1.74 4.14
N ALA A 191 15.10 -1.38 3.86
CA ALA A 191 13.93 -2.22 4.11
C ALA A 191 14.00 -3.54 3.31
N ILE A 192 14.28 -3.49 2.01
CA ILE A 192 14.49 -4.67 1.15
C ILE A 192 15.57 -5.58 1.76
N ARG A 193 16.75 -5.03 2.09
CA ARG A 193 17.85 -5.81 2.67
C ARG A 193 17.42 -6.49 3.98
N TRP A 194 16.69 -5.80 4.84
CA TRP A 194 16.25 -6.33 6.13
C TRP A 194 15.19 -7.43 5.95
N VAL A 195 14.19 -7.21 5.10
CA VAL A 195 13.14 -8.19 4.78
C VAL A 195 13.73 -9.44 4.12
N VAL A 196 14.56 -9.30 3.09
CA VAL A 196 15.25 -10.42 2.40
C VAL A 196 16.15 -11.20 3.36
N SER A 197 16.75 -10.54 4.35
CA SER A 197 17.57 -11.23 5.36
C SER A 197 16.76 -12.13 6.30
N GLY A 198 15.44 -11.97 6.37
CA GLY A 198 14.59 -12.53 7.42
C GLY A 198 14.63 -11.73 8.72
N PHE A 199 14.72 -10.40 8.63
CA PHE A 199 14.80 -9.46 9.76
C PHE A 199 15.97 -9.74 10.73
N LYS A 200 17.14 -10.13 10.20
CA LYS A 200 18.30 -10.56 11.01
C LYS A 200 18.97 -9.44 11.82
N GLN A 201 19.04 -8.23 11.28
CA GLN A 201 19.55 -7.06 12.00
C GLN A 201 18.56 -6.62 13.08
N SER A 202 19.06 -6.02 14.17
CA SER A 202 18.18 -5.52 15.22
C SER A 202 17.31 -4.36 14.71
N PHE A 203 16.13 -4.20 15.31
CA PHE A 203 15.20 -3.12 14.93
C PHE A 203 15.86 -1.73 15.06
N GLU A 204 16.57 -1.50 16.16
CA GLU A 204 17.17 -0.19 16.46
C GLU A 204 18.41 0.11 15.59
N GLU A 205 19.19 -0.88 15.14
CA GLU A 205 20.21 -0.66 14.10
C GLU A 205 19.59 -0.20 12.78
N VAL A 206 18.51 -0.86 12.35
CA VAL A 206 17.83 -0.56 11.07
C VAL A 206 17.14 0.80 11.13
N LEU A 207 16.46 1.11 12.24
CA LEU A 207 15.86 2.42 12.47
C LEU A 207 16.92 3.51 12.53
N THR A 208 18.00 3.32 13.28
CA THR A 208 19.10 4.30 13.37
C THR A 208 19.73 4.54 12.00
N SER A 209 20.02 3.47 11.26
CA SER A 209 20.56 3.57 9.89
C SER A 209 19.62 4.35 8.97
N SER A 210 18.32 4.01 8.97
CA SER A 210 17.32 4.69 8.14
C SER A 210 17.17 6.17 8.48
N ARG A 211 17.39 6.55 9.74
CA ARG A 211 17.25 7.92 10.25
C ARG A 211 18.37 8.86 9.80
N ILE A 212 19.60 8.36 9.67
CA ILE A 212 20.81 9.18 9.41
C ILE A 212 20.58 10.18 8.27
N VAL A 213 20.11 9.70 7.12
CA VAL A 213 19.96 10.55 5.93
C VAL A 213 18.95 11.69 6.11
N PHE A 214 17.87 11.49 6.87
CA PHE A 214 16.86 12.53 7.13
C PHE A 214 17.38 13.59 8.10
N ILE A 215 18.11 13.18 9.13
CA ILE A 215 18.67 14.09 10.14
C ILE A 215 19.78 14.93 9.50
N SER A 216 20.70 14.29 8.76
CA SER A 216 21.73 15.00 8.00
C SER A 216 21.13 15.99 7.01
N LEU A 217 20.03 15.64 6.34
CA LEU A 217 19.35 16.57 5.43
C LEU A 217 18.69 17.74 6.17
N LEU A 218 18.00 17.48 7.27
CA LEU A 218 17.34 18.50 8.09
C LEU A 218 18.36 19.52 8.62
N GLU A 219 19.52 19.06 9.09
CA GLU A 219 20.65 19.90 9.51
C GLU A 219 21.22 20.69 8.32
N THR A 220 21.52 20.01 7.20
CA THR A 220 22.06 20.59 5.95
C THR A 220 21.20 21.72 5.40
N PHE A 221 19.86 21.56 5.45
CA PHE A 221 18.90 22.56 4.98
C PHE A 221 18.57 23.63 6.02
N SER A 222 18.91 23.42 7.29
CA SER A 222 18.74 24.43 8.36
C SER A 222 19.95 25.34 8.52
N ASP A 223 21.16 24.92 8.12
CA ASP A 223 22.35 25.77 8.09
C ASP A 223 22.30 26.77 6.91
N PRO A 224 22.28 28.10 7.16
CA PRO A 224 22.29 29.11 6.10
C PRO A 224 23.53 29.08 5.21
N ASN A 225 24.64 28.49 5.68
CA ASN A 225 25.93 28.54 4.98
C ASN A 225 26.13 27.43 3.95
N THR A 226 25.28 26.39 3.95
CA THR A 226 25.52 25.17 3.15
C THR A 226 25.55 25.41 1.65
N ARG A 227 24.78 26.39 1.15
CA ARG A 227 24.73 26.69 -0.30
C ARG A 227 26.05 27.27 -0.82
N ALA A 228 26.76 28.08 -0.01
CA ALA A 228 28.01 28.73 -0.39
C ALA A 228 29.20 27.75 -0.61
N LYS A 229 29.03 26.46 -0.31
CA LYS A 229 30.08 25.42 -0.48
C LYS A 229 29.83 24.47 -1.65
N LEU A 230 28.68 24.55 -2.32
CA LEU A 230 28.29 23.65 -3.42
C LEU A 230 28.24 24.35 -4.79
N ASP A 231 28.40 25.67 -4.82
CA ASP A 231 28.48 26.48 -6.05
C ASP A 231 29.96 26.72 -6.47
N VAL A 232 30.83 25.70 -6.30
CA VAL A 232 32.28 25.71 -6.64
C VAL A 232 32.64 24.51 -7.52
#